data_AF-A0A964ABL2-F1
#
_entry.id   AF-A0A964ABL2-F1
#
_cell.length_a   1.000
_cell.length_b   1.000
_cell.length_c   1.000
_cell.angle_alpha   90.00
_cell.angle_beta   90.00
_cell.angle_gamma   90.00
#
_symmetry.space_group_name_H-M   'P 1'
#
loop_
_entity.id
_entity.type
_entity.pdbx_description
1 polymer ?
#
loop_
_entity_poly.entity_id
_entity_poly.type
_entity_poly.pdbx_seq_one_letter_code
_entity_poly.pdbx_strand_id
1 'polypeptide(L)'
;MTLAGCGAPADGADPTVGAAVPGAAWADCLTGLAAGPRADECAAWRLGRTEGRLAGLAAGEAEARRVTRDGYRARRTVALALVVATLALGGALMGAALRRRLGRRKSRRYPEHALERIQAEAEAIRALGAGDPLVAHVVTRVEAALSELLAAAAGLAERAGRLDEQAQSATATAHRDGLCDELDRALARVERLHVQVTVWQEQVSTSEGAQGAVGVAIEKAMEDLRGAIREIGT
;
A
#
# COMPACT_ATOMS: atom_id res chain seq x y z
N MET A 1 -75.32 13.48 39.77
CA MET A 1 -75.34 12.51 38.65
C MET A 1 -74.20 12.83 37.72
N THR A 2 -73.25 11.90 37.67
CA THR A 2 -72.00 11.90 36.92
C THR A 2 -72.24 11.69 35.43
N LEU A 3 -71.66 12.54 34.59
CA LEU A 3 -71.25 12.18 33.22
C LEU A 3 -69.82 12.67 33.02
N ALA A 4 -68.91 11.71 33.05
CA ALA A 4 -67.48 11.85 32.88
C ALA A 4 -67.08 11.38 31.47
N GLY A 5 -65.98 11.92 30.96
CA GLY A 5 -65.09 11.19 30.05
C GLY A 5 -65.15 11.60 28.58
N CYS A 6 -64.46 12.67 28.22
CA CYS A 6 -63.69 12.74 26.97
C CYS A 6 -62.24 12.93 27.45
N GLY A 7 -61.28 12.03 27.25
CA GLY A 7 -60.99 11.23 26.07
C GLY A 7 -59.64 11.72 25.56
N ALA A 8 -58.55 11.11 26.02
CA ALA A 8 -57.21 11.38 25.51
C ALA A 8 -57.03 10.79 24.10
N PRO A 9 -56.25 11.45 23.22
CA PRO A 9 -55.44 10.77 22.22
C PRO A 9 -53.96 11.01 22.53
N ALA A 10 -53.19 9.99 22.87
CA ALA A 10 -52.54 9.04 21.96
C ALA A 10 -51.36 9.70 21.22
N ASP A 11 -50.17 9.39 21.71
CA ASP A 11 -48.88 9.64 21.09
C ASP A 11 -48.81 9.04 19.68
N GLY A 12 -48.23 9.81 18.76
CA GLY A 12 -47.72 9.29 17.49
C GLY A 12 -48.49 9.70 16.25
N ALA A 13 -48.18 10.89 15.72
CA ALA A 13 -48.05 11.13 14.27
C ALA A 13 -47.53 12.56 14.01
N ASP A 14 -46.32 12.61 13.43
CA ASP A 14 -45.82 13.54 12.41
C ASP A 14 -46.38 14.99 12.33
N PRO A 15 -45.57 16.05 12.58
CA PRO A 15 -45.98 17.42 12.31
C PRO A 15 -45.40 17.94 10.99
N THR A 16 -45.80 17.35 9.85
CA THR A 16 -45.84 18.13 8.61
C THR A 16 -47.02 19.09 8.69
N VAL A 17 -46.70 20.36 8.92
CA VAL A 17 -47.43 21.58 8.52
C VAL A 17 -48.87 21.31 8.06
N GLY A 18 -49.78 21.18 9.01
CA GLY A 18 -51.21 21.07 8.79
C GLY A 18 -51.91 21.97 9.78
N ALA A 19 -52.26 23.16 9.32
CA ALA A 19 -53.07 24.13 10.05
C ALA A 19 -54.47 23.55 10.29
N ALA A 20 -54.63 22.69 11.29
CA ALA A 20 -55.92 22.40 11.89
C ALA A 20 -56.09 23.35 13.08
N VAL A 21 -56.48 24.59 12.79
CA VAL A 21 -57.07 25.47 13.80
C VAL A 21 -58.43 24.84 14.12
N PRO A 22 -58.69 24.33 15.35
CA PRO A 22 -60.04 24.01 15.73
C PRO A 22 -60.76 25.34 15.94
N GLY A 23 -61.38 25.86 14.88
CA GLY A 23 -62.17 27.10 14.88
C GLY A 23 -63.33 27.07 15.87
N ALA A 24 -63.67 25.91 16.42
CA ALA A 24 -64.67 25.77 17.48
C ALA A 24 -64.16 26.25 18.85
N ALA A 25 -62.89 26.01 19.21
CA ALA A 25 -62.35 26.41 20.52
C ALA A 25 -62.06 27.93 20.62
N TRP A 26 -61.83 28.58 19.48
CA TRP A 26 -61.66 30.03 19.38
C TRP A 26 -62.96 30.78 19.68
N ALA A 27 -64.09 30.25 19.20
CA ALA A 27 -65.38 30.91 19.32
C ALA A 27 -65.85 30.91 20.78
N ASP A 28 -65.68 29.79 21.48
CA ASP A 28 -66.01 29.66 22.90
C ASP A 28 -65.06 30.46 23.82
N CYS A 29 -63.83 30.73 23.37
CA CYS A 29 -62.88 31.55 24.12
C CYS A 29 -63.16 33.06 23.95
N LEU A 30 -63.69 33.49 22.80
CA LEU A 30 -64.07 34.89 22.57
C LEU A 30 -65.40 35.27 23.21
N THR A 31 -66.40 34.37 23.25
CA THR A 31 -67.66 34.63 23.98
C THR A 31 -67.49 34.56 25.51
N GLY A 32 -66.43 33.92 26.00
CA GLY A 32 -66.07 33.91 27.42
C GLY A 32 -65.40 35.19 27.96
N LEU A 33 -65.02 36.14 27.10
CA LEU A 33 -64.32 37.38 27.52
C LEU A 33 -65.23 38.48 28.09
N ALA A 34 -66.56 38.29 28.09
CA ALA A 34 -67.51 39.21 28.74
C ALA A 34 -67.88 38.81 30.18
N ALA A 35 -67.43 37.64 30.65
CA ALA A 35 -67.63 37.20 32.04
C ALA A 35 -66.32 36.56 32.54
N GLY A 36 -65.57 37.28 33.37
CA GLY A 36 -64.39 36.74 34.04
C GLY A 36 -64.76 35.47 34.81
N PRO A 37 -64.06 34.35 34.53
CA PRO A 37 -62.84 34.04 35.31
C PRO A 37 -61.73 33.29 34.54
N ARG A 38 -61.71 33.25 33.19
CA ARG A 38 -60.77 32.41 32.41
C ARG A 38 -59.60 33.14 31.74
N ALA A 39 -59.39 34.41 32.06
CA ALA A 39 -58.28 35.20 31.49
C ALA A 39 -56.89 34.67 31.92
N ASP A 40 -56.77 34.18 33.16
CA ASP A 40 -55.51 33.72 33.73
C ASP A 40 -55.02 32.40 33.12
N GLU A 41 -55.94 31.47 32.80
CA GLU A 41 -55.61 30.21 32.13
C GLU A 41 -55.13 30.43 30.69
N CYS A 42 -55.70 31.43 29.99
CA CYS A 42 -55.26 31.82 28.65
C CYS A 42 -53.90 32.55 28.65
N ALA A 43 -53.62 33.35 29.68
CA ALA A 43 -52.32 33.99 29.87
C ALA A 43 -51.23 32.94 30.18
N ALA A 44 -51.52 31.98 31.08
CA ALA A 44 -50.62 30.88 31.41
C ALA A 44 -50.30 29.99 30.20
N TRP A 45 -51.29 29.70 29.35
CA TRP A 45 -51.08 28.93 28.13
C TRP A 45 -50.22 29.68 27.10
N ARG A 46 -50.37 31.00 26.96
CA ARG A 46 -49.51 31.82 26.08
C ARG A 46 -48.07 31.89 26.59
N LEU A 47 -47.88 32.07 27.90
CA LEU A 47 -46.56 32.08 28.54
C LEU A 47 -45.84 30.74 28.38
N GLY A 48 -46.52 29.61 28.64
CA GLY A 48 -45.97 28.27 28.42
C GLY A 48 -45.60 28.00 26.96
N ARG A 49 -46.38 28.52 26.00
CA ARG A 49 -46.06 28.40 24.56
C ARG A 49 -44.88 29.27 24.14
N THR A 50 -44.70 30.45 24.74
CA THR A 50 -43.54 31.31 24.47
C THR A 50 -42.26 30.77 25.13
N GLU A 51 -42.35 30.24 26.34
CA GLU A 51 -41.22 29.61 27.03
C GLU A 51 -40.78 28.33 26.32
N GLY A 52 -41.73 27.50 25.88
CA GLY A 52 -41.42 26.32 25.06
C GLY A 52 -40.78 26.66 23.70
N ARG A 53 -41.17 27.78 23.07
CA ARG A 53 -40.55 28.27 21.83
C ARG A 53 -39.13 28.80 22.06
N LEU A 54 -38.90 29.54 23.14
CA LEU A 54 -37.57 30.07 23.48
C LEU A 54 -36.62 28.95 23.90
N ALA A 55 -37.09 27.96 24.67
CA ALA A 55 -36.32 26.78 25.01
C ALA A 55 -35.99 25.93 23.76
N GLY A 56 -36.93 25.78 22.83
CA GLY A 56 -36.71 25.08 21.56
C GLY A 56 -35.68 25.79 20.65
N LEU A 57 -35.71 27.12 20.59
CA LEU A 57 -34.72 27.91 19.85
C LEU A 57 -33.33 27.87 20.52
N ALA A 58 -33.26 27.95 21.85
CA ALA A 58 -32.01 27.83 22.59
C ALA A 58 -31.38 26.43 22.47
N ALA A 59 -32.21 25.37 22.49
CA ALA A 59 -31.78 24.01 22.24
C ALA A 59 -31.30 23.82 20.78
N GLY A 60 -32.03 24.39 19.81
CA GLY A 60 -31.65 24.40 18.40
C GLY A 60 -30.34 25.15 18.12
N GLU A 61 -30.12 26.28 18.77
CA GLU A 61 -28.85 27.03 18.68
C GLU A 61 -27.68 26.28 19.33
N ALA A 62 -27.92 25.62 20.47
CA ALA A 62 -26.91 24.81 21.13
C ALA A 62 -26.49 23.60 20.27
N GLU A 63 -27.46 22.95 19.62
CA GLU A 63 -27.22 21.83 18.71
C GLU A 63 -26.52 22.29 17.42
N ALA A 64 -26.94 23.41 16.83
CA ALA A 64 -26.28 23.98 15.65
C ALA A 64 -24.82 24.38 15.93
N ARG A 65 -24.52 24.90 17.13
CA ARG A 65 -23.14 25.22 17.56
C ARG A 65 -22.31 23.96 17.82
N ARG A 66 -22.91 22.85 18.27
CA ARG A 66 -22.22 21.56 18.44
C ARG A 66 -21.90 20.93 17.09
N VAL A 67 -22.87 20.84 16.18
CA VAL A 67 -22.68 20.29 14.83
C VAL A 67 -21.61 21.05 14.04
N THR A 68 -21.57 22.38 14.14
CA THR A 68 -20.52 23.19 13.49
C THR A 68 -19.14 23.02 14.13
N ARG A 69 -19.06 22.92 15.47
CA ARG A 69 -17.80 22.72 16.20
C ARG A 69 -17.23 21.32 16.01
N ASP A 70 -18.08 20.30 16.00
CA ASP A 70 -17.69 18.91 15.78
C ASP A 70 -17.34 18.67 14.31
N GLY A 71 -18.06 19.31 13.37
CA GLY A 71 -17.69 19.34 11.96
C GLY A 71 -16.33 19.99 11.71
N TYR A 72 -16.02 21.11 12.38
CA TYR A 72 -14.71 21.76 12.27
C TYR A 72 -13.58 20.93 12.90
N ARG A 73 -13.83 20.30 14.05
CA ARG A 73 -12.86 19.40 14.71
C ARG A 73 -12.58 18.16 13.86
N ALA A 74 -13.61 17.54 13.29
CA ALA A 74 -13.47 16.39 12.40
C ALA A 74 -12.71 16.74 11.11
N ARG A 75 -13.00 17.91 10.50
CA ARG A 75 -12.24 18.37 9.33
C ARG A 75 -10.78 18.67 9.67
N ARG A 76 -10.51 19.23 10.86
CA ARG A 76 -9.16 19.52 11.33
C ARG A 76 -8.36 18.25 11.62
N THR A 77 -8.96 17.23 12.23
CA THR A 77 -8.28 15.95 12.48
C THR A 77 -7.97 15.21 11.18
N VAL A 78 -8.91 15.19 10.23
CA VAL A 78 -8.68 14.61 8.89
C VAL A 78 -7.58 15.36 8.13
N ALA A 79 -7.59 16.69 8.15
CA ALA A 79 -6.55 17.50 7.51
C ALA A 79 -5.17 17.25 8.13
N LEU A 80 -5.07 17.19 9.46
CA LEU A 80 -3.82 16.86 10.16
C LEU A 80 -3.34 15.44 9.82
N ALA A 81 -4.25 14.46 9.75
CA ALA A 81 -3.92 13.09 9.37
C ALA A 81 -3.34 13.02 7.94
N LEU A 82 -3.90 13.78 6.99
CA LEU A 82 -3.37 13.86 5.62
C LEU A 82 -1.99 14.52 5.55
N VAL A 83 -1.75 15.59 6.33
CA VAL A 83 -0.43 16.24 6.41
C VAL A 83 0.60 15.29 7.01
N VAL A 84 0.25 14.58 8.08
CA VAL A 84 1.15 13.58 8.69
C VAL A 84 1.41 12.43 7.71
N ALA A 85 0.40 11.94 7.01
CA ALA A 85 0.55 10.87 6.02
C ALA A 85 1.46 11.29 4.84
N THR A 86 1.29 12.50 4.32
CA THR A 86 2.13 13.04 3.23
C THR A 86 3.57 13.27 3.67
N LEU A 87 3.80 13.78 4.88
CA LEU A 87 5.14 13.91 5.45
C LEU A 87 5.79 12.55 5.73
N ALA A 88 5.03 11.57 6.22
CA ALA A 88 5.53 10.21 6.45
C ALA A 88 5.90 9.52 5.13
N LEU A 89 5.06 9.62 4.11
CA LEU A 89 5.34 9.10 2.76
C LEU A 89 6.54 9.80 2.13
N GLY A 90 6.61 11.14 2.22
CA GLY A 90 7.74 11.92 1.71
C GLY A 90 9.05 11.57 2.43
N GLY A 91 9.01 11.42 3.76
CA GLY A 91 10.15 10.99 4.56
C GLY A 91 10.60 9.57 4.25
N ALA A 92 9.65 8.64 4.03
CA ALA A 92 9.97 7.27 3.64
C ALA A 92 10.60 7.19 2.25
N LEU A 93 10.08 7.93 1.28
CA LEU A 93 10.65 7.99 -0.08
C LEU A 93 12.02 8.66 -0.08
N MET A 94 12.18 9.78 0.62
CA MET A 94 13.47 10.47 0.77
C MET A 94 14.47 9.56 1.49
N GLY A 95 14.06 8.89 2.57
CA GLY A 95 14.89 7.95 3.32
C GLY A 95 15.30 6.73 2.49
N ALA A 96 14.39 6.19 1.67
CA ALA A 96 14.69 5.11 0.73
C ALA A 96 15.66 5.56 -0.37
N ALA A 97 15.48 6.77 -0.93
CA ALA A 97 16.38 7.35 -1.90
C ALA A 97 17.77 7.64 -1.31
N LEU A 98 17.83 8.16 -0.07
CA LEU A 98 19.08 8.45 0.63
C LEU A 98 19.82 7.16 1.01
N ARG A 99 19.11 6.11 1.47
CA ARG A 99 19.70 4.78 1.68
C ARG A 99 20.21 4.16 0.38
N ARG A 100 19.48 4.31 -0.72
CA ARG A 100 19.97 3.91 -2.05
C ARG A 100 21.23 4.67 -2.43
N ARG A 101 21.32 5.96 -2.11
CA ARG A 101 22.46 6.81 -2.51
C ARG A 101 23.68 6.62 -1.61
N LEU A 102 23.49 6.44 -0.31
CA LEU A 102 24.56 6.29 0.68
C LEU A 102 25.01 4.83 0.85
N GLY A 103 24.11 3.86 0.68
CA GLY A 103 24.42 2.43 0.71
C GLY A 103 25.07 1.90 -0.58
N ARG A 104 25.24 2.75 -1.61
CA ARG A 104 25.77 2.38 -2.93
C ARG A 104 27.20 2.82 -3.22
N ARG A 105 27.97 3.30 -2.24
CA ARG A 105 29.43 3.40 -2.47
C ARG A 105 30.03 1.99 -2.43
N LYS A 106 29.78 1.24 -3.49
CA LYS A 106 30.46 -0.03 -3.79
C LYS A 106 31.95 0.27 -3.83
N SER A 107 32.71 -0.56 -3.12
CA SER A 107 34.15 -0.37 -2.96
C SER A 107 34.86 -0.44 -4.31
N ARG A 108 36.09 0.08 -4.36
CA ARG A 108 36.93 0.05 -5.57
C ARG A 108 37.07 -1.36 -6.16
N ARG A 109 37.16 -2.35 -5.27
CA ARG A 109 37.33 -3.77 -5.59
C ARG A 109 36.03 -4.55 -5.76
N TYR A 110 34.88 -3.86 -5.67
CA TYR A 110 33.59 -4.51 -5.83
C TYR A 110 33.43 -5.29 -7.14
N PRO A 111 33.76 -4.75 -8.33
CA PRO A 111 33.55 -5.49 -9.57
C PRO A 111 34.36 -6.78 -9.64
N GLU A 112 35.59 -6.77 -9.13
CA GLU A 112 36.46 -7.95 -9.03
C GLU A 112 35.84 -8.99 -8.11
N HIS A 113 35.44 -8.59 -6.89
CA HIS A 113 34.82 -9.50 -5.93
C HIS A 113 33.47 -10.05 -6.42
N ALA A 114 32.68 -9.26 -7.16
CA ALA A 114 31.45 -9.73 -7.77
C ALA A 114 31.74 -10.80 -8.84
N LEU A 115 32.74 -10.57 -9.70
CA LEU A 115 33.16 -11.55 -10.71
C LEU A 115 33.68 -12.84 -10.08
N GLU A 116 34.53 -12.74 -9.06
CA GLU A 116 35.04 -13.90 -8.30
C GLU A 116 33.89 -14.74 -7.72
N ARG A 117 32.86 -14.09 -7.17
CA ARG A 117 31.66 -14.80 -6.68
C ARG A 117 30.89 -15.48 -7.81
N ILE A 118 30.69 -14.82 -8.95
CA ILE A 118 30.02 -15.43 -10.11
C ILE A 118 30.80 -16.66 -10.58
N GLN A 119 32.13 -16.58 -10.63
CA GLN A 119 33.00 -17.70 -10.99
C GLN A 119 32.89 -18.86 -9.99
N ALA A 120 32.92 -18.57 -8.69
CA ALA A 120 32.77 -19.58 -7.65
C ALA A 120 31.43 -20.31 -7.72
N GLU A 121 30.33 -19.59 -7.96
CA GLU A 121 29.00 -20.20 -8.13
C GLU A 121 28.93 -21.04 -9.41
N ALA A 122 29.55 -20.59 -10.51
CA ALA A 122 29.63 -21.37 -11.74
C ALA A 122 30.45 -22.67 -11.56
N GLU A 123 31.55 -22.62 -10.82
CA GLU A 123 32.33 -23.80 -10.46
C GLU A 123 31.56 -24.76 -9.55
N ALA A 124 30.78 -24.24 -8.60
CA ALA A 124 29.89 -25.06 -7.77
C ALA A 124 28.86 -25.81 -8.64
N ILE A 125 28.25 -25.14 -9.62
CA ILE A 125 27.33 -25.79 -10.57
C ILE A 125 28.03 -26.91 -11.36
N ARG A 126 29.26 -26.67 -11.84
CA ARG A 126 30.04 -27.70 -12.55
C ARG A 126 30.36 -28.90 -11.65
N ALA A 127 30.68 -28.64 -10.38
CA ALA A 127 30.98 -29.68 -9.41
C ALA A 127 29.77 -30.60 -9.14
N LEU A 128 28.54 -30.08 -9.20
CA LEU A 128 27.32 -30.92 -9.08
C LEU A 128 27.26 -31.99 -10.17
N GLY A 129 27.77 -31.70 -11.37
CA GLY A 129 27.81 -32.65 -12.49
C GLY A 129 28.80 -33.81 -12.32
N ALA A 130 29.73 -33.75 -11.34
CA ALA A 130 30.72 -34.82 -11.16
C ALA A 130 30.16 -36.07 -10.47
N GLY A 131 29.04 -35.96 -9.74
CA GLY A 131 28.51 -37.03 -8.89
C GLY A 131 27.43 -37.91 -9.53
N ASP A 132 26.73 -37.44 -10.56
CA ASP A 132 25.58 -38.12 -11.14
C ASP A 132 25.53 -37.88 -12.67
N PRO A 133 25.44 -38.93 -13.52
CA PRO A 133 25.42 -38.79 -14.98
C PRO A 133 24.22 -38.02 -15.53
N LEU A 134 23.06 -38.06 -14.85
CA LEU A 134 21.90 -37.25 -15.24
C LEU A 134 22.15 -35.78 -14.91
N VAL A 135 22.70 -35.47 -13.74
CA VAL A 135 23.09 -34.09 -13.39
C VAL A 135 24.20 -33.59 -14.31
N ALA A 136 25.16 -34.44 -14.67
CA ALA A 136 26.21 -34.14 -15.65
C ALA A 136 25.61 -33.73 -17.00
N HIS A 137 24.56 -34.43 -17.45
CA HIS A 137 23.83 -34.05 -18.65
C HIS A 137 23.20 -32.66 -18.51
N VAL A 138 22.51 -32.39 -17.40
CA VAL A 138 21.92 -31.07 -17.13
C VAL A 138 22.97 -29.94 -17.15
N VAL A 139 24.07 -30.12 -16.40
CA VAL A 139 25.18 -29.19 -16.34
C VAL A 139 25.75 -28.93 -17.73
N THR A 140 25.95 -29.99 -18.53
CA THR A 140 26.45 -29.87 -19.91
C THR A 140 25.53 -29.00 -20.78
N ARG A 141 24.21 -29.09 -20.59
CA ARG A 141 23.25 -28.27 -21.35
C ARG A 141 23.35 -26.78 -21.00
N VAL A 142 23.56 -26.45 -19.73
CA VAL A 142 23.65 -25.06 -19.28
C VAL A 142 25.06 -24.45 -19.41
N GLU A 143 26.09 -25.27 -19.59
CA GLU A 143 27.51 -24.85 -19.60
C GLU A 143 27.82 -23.77 -20.64
N ALA A 144 27.24 -23.89 -21.85
CA ALA A 144 27.45 -22.91 -22.91
C ALA A 144 26.92 -21.52 -22.49
N ALA A 145 25.69 -21.46 -21.98
CA ALA A 145 25.08 -20.22 -21.50
C ALA A 145 25.80 -19.67 -20.26
N LEU A 146 26.25 -20.55 -19.36
CA LEU A 146 27.01 -20.17 -18.18
C LEU A 146 28.37 -19.55 -18.56
N SER A 147 29.06 -20.14 -19.54
CA SER A 147 30.34 -19.63 -20.06
C SER A 147 30.19 -18.28 -20.75
N GLU A 148 29.14 -18.09 -21.55
CA GLU A 148 28.84 -16.81 -22.17
C GLU A 148 28.52 -15.73 -21.13
N LEU A 149 27.75 -16.06 -20.08
CA LEU A 149 27.45 -15.14 -18.99
C LEU A 149 28.72 -14.75 -18.21
N LEU A 150 29.62 -15.70 -17.96
CA LEU A 150 30.91 -15.43 -17.32
C LEU A 150 31.78 -14.48 -18.14
N ALA A 151 31.84 -14.68 -19.46
CA ALA A 151 32.56 -13.78 -20.35
C ALA A 151 31.95 -12.37 -20.35
N ALA A 152 30.62 -12.27 -20.38
CA ALA A 152 29.91 -10.99 -20.30
C ALA A 152 30.17 -10.28 -18.95
N ALA A 153 30.12 -11.02 -17.84
CA ALA A 153 30.42 -10.51 -16.50
C ALA A 153 31.88 -10.04 -16.38
N ALA A 154 32.85 -10.78 -16.95
CA ALA A 154 34.24 -10.35 -16.97
C ALA A 154 34.41 -9.03 -17.73
N GLY A 155 33.75 -8.88 -18.89
CA GLY A 155 33.74 -7.62 -19.64
C GLY A 155 33.09 -6.45 -18.90
N LEU A 156 32.07 -6.70 -18.06
CA LEU A 156 31.49 -5.69 -17.17
C LEU A 156 32.47 -5.27 -16.07
N ALA A 157 33.11 -6.24 -15.41
CA ALA A 157 34.05 -5.98 -14.32
C ALA A 157 35.26 -5.18 -14.82
N GLU A 158 35.79 -5.52 -15.99
CA GLU A 158 36.88 -4.78 -16.62
C GLU A 158 36.48 -3.33 -16.93
N ARG A 159 35.32 -3.12 -17.57
CA ARG A 159 34.79 -1.78 -17.84
C ARG A 159 34.61 -0.95 -16.57
N ALA A 160 34.08 -1.57 -15.51
CA ALA A 160 33.91 -0.93 -14.22
C ALA A 160 35.27 -0.54 -13.58
N GLY A 161 36.28 -1.41 -13.69
CA GLY A 161 37.65 -1.13 -13.24
C GLY A 161 38.28 0.07 -13.94
N ARG A 162 38.16 0.15 -15.28
CA ARG A 162 38.66 1.29 -16.07
C ARG A 162 37.99 2.61 -15.69
N LEU A 163 36.67 2.59 -15.46
CA LEU A 163 35.93 3.79 -15.02
C LEU A 163 36.32 4.25 -13.62
N ASP A 164 36.73 3.33 -12.77
CA ASP A 164 37.17 3.62 -11.42
C ASP A 164 38.55 4.31 -11.40
N GLU A 165 39.46 3.92 -12.30
CA GLU A 165 40.73 4.63 -12.53
C GLU A 165 40.50 6.07 -13.05
N GLN A 166 39.43 6.28 -13.81
CA GLN A 166 39.06 7.55 -14.41
C GLN A 166 38.06 8.36 -13.56
N ALA A 167 37.73 7.92 -12.35
CA ALA A 167 36.64 8.46 -11.52
C ALA A 167 36.98 9.84 -10.91
N GLN A 168 37.15 10.85 -11.76
CA GLN A 168 37.21 12.26 -11.39
C GLN A 168 35.86 12.97 -11.59
N SER A 169 34.89 12.32 -12.28
CA SER A 169 33.57 12.89 -12.57
C SER A 169 32.42 12.10 -11.95
N ALA A 170 31.37 12.80 -11.54
CA ALA A 170 30.14 12.18 -11.02
C ALA A 170 29.48 11.25 -12.06
N THR A 171 29.62 11.54 -13.34
CA THR A 171 29.11 10.72 -14.44
C THR A 171 29.84 9.39 -14.54
N ALA A 172 31.18 9.38 -14.41
CA ALA A 172 31.97 8.15 -14.40
C ALA A 172 31.59 7.24 -13.22
N THR A 173 31.38 7.83 -12.02
CA THR A 173 30.89 7.08 -10.86
C THR A 173 29.51 6.49 -11.09
N ALA A 174 28.57 7.27 -11.64
CA ALA A 174 27.22 6.78 -11.93
C ALA A 174 27.23 5.63 -12.95
N HIS A 175 28.07 5.73 -13.99
CA HIS A 175 28.20 4.67 -14.98
C HIS A 175 28.83 3.41 -14.38
N ARG A 176 29.89 3.56 -13.58
CA ARG A 176 30.51 2.45 -12.82
C ARG A 176 29.49 1.74 -11.92
N ASP A 177 28.70 2.50 -11.17
CA ASP A 177 27.68 1.92 -10.29
C ASP A 177 26.60 1.18 -11.10
N GLY A 178 26.25 1.66 -12.29
CA GLY A 178 25.38 0.96 -13.25
C GLY A 178 25.93 -0.40 -13.67
N LEU A 179 27.21 -0.46 -14.05
CA LEU A 179 27.89 -1.73 -14.38
C LEU A 179 27.93 -2.68 -13.18
N CYS A 180 28.19 -2.16 -11.98
CA CYS A 180 28.14 -2.97 -10.76
C CYS A 180 26.72 -3.48 -10.44
N ASP A 181 25.67 -2.76 -10.80
CA ASP A 181 24.28 -3.22 -10.66
C ASP A 181 23.94 -4.30 -11.70
N GLU A 182 24.62 -4.31 -12.85
CA GLU A 182 24.52 -5.39 -13.85
C GLU A 182 25.25 -6.66 -13.39
N LEU A 183 26.44 -6.51 -12.79
CA LEU A 183 27.15 -7.63 -12.14
C LEU A 183 26.30 -8.30 -11.04
N ASP A 184 25.61 -7.51 -10.20
CA ASP A 184 24.71 -8.06 -9.19
C ASP A 184 23.56 -8.86 -9.79
N ARG A 185 23.01 -8.38 -10.91
CA ARG A 185 21.96 -9.09 -11.65
C ARG A 185 22.48 -10.38 -12.25
N ALA A 186 23.70 -10.39 -12.78
CA ALA A 186 24.35 -11.60 -13.26
C ALA A 186 24.59 -12.61 -12.13
N LEU A 187 25.12 -12.17 -10.99
CA LEU A 187 25.32 -13.01 -9.81
C LEU A 187 24.01 -13.63 -9.31
N ALA A 188 22.96 -12.83 -9.12
CA ALA A 188 21.67 -13.33 -8.68
C ALA A 188 21.05 -14.36 -9.64
N ARG A 189 21.40 -14.31 -10.94
CA ARG A 189 20.96 -15.31 -11.93
C ARG A 189 21.73 -16.61 -11.79
N VAL A 190 23.04 -16.56 -11.60
CA VAL A 190 23.85 -17.77 -11.36
C VAL A 190 23.48 -18.43 -10.03
N GLU A 191 23.30 -17.66 -8.96
CA GLU A 191 22.84 -18.19 -7.67
C GLU A 191 21.48 -18.89 -7.80
N ARG A 192 20.53 -18.31 -8.56
CA ARG A 192 19.25 -18.96 -8.85
C ARG A 192 19.42 -20.25 -9.66
N LEU A 193 20.30 -20.25 -10.66
CA LEU A 193 20.59 -21.43 -11.46
C LEU A 193 21.19 -22.54 -10.60
N HIS A 194 22.13 -22.22 -9.71
CA HIS A 194 22.71 -23.16 -8.77
C HIS A 194 21.62 -23.83 -7.93
N VAL A 195 20.76 -23.04 -7.28
CA VAL A 195 19.64 -23.59 -6.49
C VAL A 195 18.73 -24.49 -7.35
N GLN A 196 18.42 -24.10 -8.59
CA GLN A 196 17.61 -24.91 -9.50
C GLN A 196 18.27 -26.25 -9.84
N VAL A 197 19.57 -26.26 -10.15
CA VAL A 197 20.32 -27.48 -10.46
C VAL A 197 20.37 -28.40 -9.24
N THR A 198 20.58 -27.86 -8.03
CA THR A 198 20.54 -28.65 -6.79
C THR A 198 19.16 -29.27 -6.57
N VAL A 199 18.07 -28.52 -6.78
CA VAL A 199 16.71 -29.05 -6.67
C VAL A 199 16.43 -30.13 -7.73
N TRP A 200 16.91 -29.96 -8.97
CA TRP A 200 16.75 -30.99 -10.00
C TRP A 200 17.53 -32.25 -9.66
N GLN A 201 18.74 -32.14 -9.10
CA GLN A 201 19.51 -33.28 -8.61
C GLN A 201 18.71 -34.07 -7.56
N GLU A 202 18.11 -33.39 -6.58
CA GLU A 202 17.27 -34.04 -5.56
C GLU A 202 16.03 -34.71 -6.16
N GLN A 203 15.36 -34.06 -7.11
CA GLN A 203 14.16 -34.60 -7.76
C GLN A 203 14.46 -35.83 -8.63
N VAL A 204 15.56 -35.80 -9.38
CA VAL A 204 16.02 -36.92 -10.20
C VAL A 204 16.40 -38.11 -9.32
N SER A 205 17.05 -37.85 -8.17
CA SER A 205 17.44 -38.90 -7.22
C SER A 205 16.25 -39.57 -6.53
N THR A 206 15.09 -38.90 -6.45
CA THR A 206 13.93 -39.35 -5.65
C THR A 206 12.75 -39.86 -6.46
N SER A 207 12.68 -39.59 -7.77
CA SER A 207 11.48 -39.91 -8.56
C SER A 207 11.79 -40.52 -9.93
N GLU A 208 11.30 -41.74 -10.14
CA GLU A 208 11.22 -42.41 -11.44
C GLU A 208 10.15 -41.71 -12.30
N GLY A 209 10.52 -40.61 -12.96
CA GLY A 209 9.63 -39.84 -13.84
C GLY A 209 9.95 -38.35 -13.94
N ALA A 210 10.82 -37.79 -13.09
CA ALA A 210 11.16 -36.37 -13.12
C ALA A 210 11.94 -35.91 -14.35
N GLN A 211 12.53 -36.81 -15.15
CA GLN A 211 13.40 -36.45 -16.28
C GLN A 211 12.71 -35.52 -17.30
N GLY A 212 11.43 -35.76 -17.61
CA GLY A 212 10.68 -34.92 -18.55
C GLY A 212 10.41 -33.50 -18.02
N ALA A 213 10.04 -33.37 -16.75
CA ALA A 213 9.79 -32.08 -16.11
C ALA A 213 11.08 -31.26 -15.95
N VAL A 214 12.17 -31.92 -15.58
CA VAL A 214 13.51 -31.32 -15.47
C VAL A 214 13.97 -30.79 -16.83
N GLY A 215 13.72 -31.52 -17.93
CA GLY A 215 14.04 -31.05 -19.28
C GLY A 215 13.40 -29.70 -19.64
N VAL A 216 12.11 -29.52 -19.35
CA VAL A 216 11.39 -28.26 -19.61
C VAL A 216 11.93 -27.12 -18.71
N ALA A 217 12.22 -27.44 -17.44
CA ALA A 217 12.75 -26.46 -16.50
C ALA A 217 14.15 -25.97 -16.92
N ILE A 218 14.98 -26.84 -17.48
CA ILE A 218 16.31 -26.49 -18.03
C ILE A 218 16.18 -25.55 -19.22
N GLU A 219 15.28 -25.82 -20.17
CA GLU A 219 15.07 -24.93 -21.33
C GLU A 219 14.69 -23.53 -20.88
N LYS A 220 13.78 -23.41 -19.90
CA LYS A 220 13.40 -22.12 -19.33
C LYS A 220 14.58 -21.41 -18.66
N ALA A 221 15.37 -22.12 -17.87
CA ALA A 221 16.57 -21.54 -17.23
C ALA A 221 17.60 -21.07 -18.27
N MET A 222 17.79 -21.82 -19.36
CA MET A 222 18.65 -21.40 -20.47
C MET A 222 18.12 -20.17 -21.20
N GLU A 223 16.80 -20.07 -21.41
CA GLU A 223 16.18 -18.88 -21.98
C GLU A 223 16.38 -17.65 -21.08
N ASP A 224 16.21 -17.81 -19.77
CA ASP A 224 16.45 -16.76 -18.78
C ASP A 224 17.92 -16.28 -18.79
N LEU A 225 18.88 -17.22 -18.91
CA LEU A 225 20.31 -16.90 -19.02
C LEU A 225 20.64 -16.20 -20.35
N ARG A 226 20.09 -16.66 -21.48
CA ARG A 226 20.30 -15.99 -22.78
C ARG A 226 19.64 -14.61 -22.83
N GLY A 227 18.49 -14.44 -22.18
CA GLY A 227 17.88 -13.13 -21.95
C GLY A 227 18.84 -12.21 -21.18
N ALA A 228 19.45 -12.74 -20.12
CA ALA A 228 20.43 -12.02 -19.32
C ALA A 228 21.65 -11.55 -20.11
N ILE A 229 22.22 -12.44 -20.92
CA ILE A 229 23.39 -12.14 -21.74
C ILE A 229 23.07 -11.02 -22.73
N ARG A 230 21.88 -11.07 -23.35
CA ARG A 230 21.42 -10.00 -24.27
C ARG A 230 21.28 -8.66 -23.57
N GLU A 231 20.72 -8.63 -22.36
CA GLU A 231 20.61 -7.40 -21.57
C GLU A 231 21.97 -6.80 -21.18
N ILE A 232 22.98 -7.64 -20.96
CA ILE A 232 24.34 -7.20 -20.60
C ILE A 232 25.12 -6.71 -21.83
N GLY A 233 24.82 -7.28 -23.01
CA GLY A 233 25.50 -6.99 -24.27
C GLY A 233 25.01 -5.73 -25.01
N THR A 234 23.86 -5.18 -24.64
CA THR A 234 23.31 -3.92 -25.20
C THR A 234 23.79 -2.69 -24.43
#